data_AF-A0A6A3YNP1-F1
#
_entry.id   AF-A0A6A3YNP1-F1
#
_cell.length_a   1.000
_cell.length_b   1.000
_cell.length_c   1.000
_cell.angle_alpha   90.00
_cell.angle_beta   90.00
_cell.angle_gamma   90.00
#
_symmetry.space_group_name_H-M   'P 1'
#
loop_
_entity.id
_entity.type
_entity.pdbx_description
1 polymer ?
#
loop_
_entity_poly.entity_id
_entity_poly.type
_entity_poly.pdbx_seq_one_letter_code
_entity_poly.pdbx_strand_id
1 'polypeptide(L)'
;MSSPTLKKLFQEHEKERTEREEEGKQILQRGQEKYAAGEKLLFEGVSIMQIVDSFRDSAGQLDAATLGIKKIVELREMMSQAQQQITQGERLKNEGQHDIMLSQRILPHLPATKRMISAIRKMYKIVQTKDEIDQMTPEVRSILLLKKNSSASDSLLAM
;
A
#
# COMPACT_ATOMS: atom_id res chain seq x y z
N MET A 1 42.11 -6.52 -2.77
CA MET A 1 40.72 -6.93 -3.03
C MET A 1 39.82 -5.85 -2.41
N SER A 2 39.42 -4.83 -3.16
CA SER A 2 38.70 -3.67 -2.62
C SER A 2 37.19 -3.96 -2.50
N SER A 3 36.63 -3.59 -1.35
CA SER A 3 35.24 -3.81 -0.95
C SER A 3 34.25 -3.20 -1.95
N PRO A 4 33.34 -3.98 -2.58
CA PRO A 4 32.18 -3.47 -3.33
C PRO A 4 31.09 -2.82 -2.42
N THR A 5 31.54 -2.16 -1.34
CA THR A 5 30.95 -2.07 0.00
C THR A 5 29.50 -1.61 0.07
N LEU A 6 29.36 -0.30 -0.07
CA LEU A 6 28.17 0.44 0.34
C LEU A 6 27.25 0.77 -0.84
N LYS A 7 27.80 1.05 -2.03
CA LYS A 7 26.99 1.39 -3.21
C LYS A 7 26.04 0.26 -3.61
N LYS A 8 26.54 -0.98 -3.61
CA LYS A 8 25.71 -2.16 -3.91
C LYS A 8 24.65 -2.38 -2.82
N LEU A 9 25.07 -2.34 -1.55
CA LEU A 9 24.16 -2.44 -0.39
C LEU A 9 23.03 -1.39 -0.43
N PHE A 10 23.33 -0.14 -0.77
CA PHE A 10 22.33 0.91 -0.87
C PHE A 10 21.41 0.76 -2.09
N GLN A 11 21.94 0.36 -3.25
CA GLN A 11 21.12 0.10 -4.44
C GLN A 11 20.19 -1.10 -4.22
N GLU A 12 20.68 -2.15 -3.58
CA GLU A 12 19.88 -3.32 -3.19
C GLU A 12 18.79 -2.92 -2.19
N HIS A 13 19.13 -2.16 -1.16
CA HIS A 13 18.16 -1.71 -0.16
C HIS A 13 17.14 -0.70 -0.72
N GLU A 14 17.54 0.20 -1.63
CA GLU A 14 16.62 1.11 -2.31
C GLU A 14 15.64 0.32 -3.19
N LYS A 15 16.16 -0.66 -3.95
CA LYS A 15 15.37 -1.56 -4.79
C LYS A 15 14.37 -2.36 -3.97
N GLU A 16 14.83 -3.04 -2.92
CA GLU A 16 13.98 -3.83 -2.00
C GLU A 16 12.88 -2.98 -1.37
N ARG A 17 13.21 -1.75 -0.96
CA ARG A 17 12.22 -0.80 -0.43
C ARG A 17 11.17 -0.44 -1.46
N THR A 18 11.56 -0.15 -2.71
CA THR A 18 10.59 0.14 -3.78
C THR A 18 9.72 -1.06 -4.13
N GLU A 19 10.29 -2.26 -4.21
CA GLU A 19 9.54 -3.49 -4.50
C GLU A 19 8.50 -3.78 -3.41
N ARG A 20 8.89 -3.64 -2.15
CA ARG A 20 8.00 -3.83 -1.00
C ARG A 20 6.91 -2.74 -0.92
N GLU A 21 7.24 -1.50 -1.26
CA GLU A 21 6.24 -0.42 -1.33
C GLU A 21 5.24 -0.68 -2.45
N GLU A 22 5.70 -1.15 -3.62
CA GLU A 22 4.84 -1.49 -4.75
C GLU A 22 3.93 -2.69 -4.43
N GLU A 23 4.47 -3.73 -3.80
CA GLU A 23 3.69 -4.84 -3.25
C GLU A 23 2.60 -4.34 -2.30
N GLY A 24 2.96 -3.48 -1.35
CA GLY A 24 2.01 -2.86 -0.43
C GLY A 24 0.88 -2.10 -1.15
N LYS A 25 1.19 -1.36 -2.22
CA LYS A 25 0.19 -0.65 -3.03
C LYS A 25 -0.74 -1.60 -3.77
N GLN A 26 -0.20 -2.66 -4.36
CA GLN A 26 -0.99 -3.67 -5.07
C GLN A 26 -1.95 -4.39 -4.11
N ILE A 27 -1.48 -4.75 -2.92
CA ILE A 27 -2.32 -5.36 -1.88
C ILE A 27 -3.42 -4.39 -1.45
N LEU A 28 -3.08 -3.11 -1.23
CA LEU A 28 -4.06 -2.08 -0.86
C LEU A 28 -5.15 -1.94 -1.93
N GLN A 29 -4.75 -1.83 -3.19
CA GLN A 29 -5.68 -1.69 -4.31
C GLN A 29 -6.59 -2.92 -4.42
N ARG A 30 -6.01 -4.13 -4.38
CA ARG A 30 -6.78 -5.38 -4.38
C ARG A 30 -7.78 -5.43 -3.22
N GLY A 31 -7.36 -5.01 -2.03
CA GLY A 31 -8.22 -4.97 -0.86
C GLY A 31 -9.39 -4.00 -1.01
N GLN A 32 -9.15 -2.81 -1.57
CA GLN A 32 -10.18 -1.82 -1.89
C GLN A 32 -11.17 -2.34 -2.94
N GLU A 33 -10.68 -2.97 -4.01
CA GLU A 33 -11.52 -3.57 -5.06
C GLU A 33 -12.44 -4.66 -4.51
N LYS A 34 -11.90 -5.59 -3.71
CA LYS A 34 -12.70 -6.63 -3.03
C LYS A 34 -13.73 -6.03 -2.08
N TYR A 35 -13.32 -5.06 -1.29
CA TYR A 35 -14.20 -4.41 -0.32
C TYR A 35 -15.38 -3.71 -1.03
N ALA A 36 -15.09 -2.93 -2.08
CA ALA A 36 -16.12 -2.26 -2.88
C ALA A 36 -17.04 -3.26 -3.62
N ALA A 37 -16.49 -4.34 -4.17
CA ALA A 37 -17.29 -5.41 -4.78
C ALA A 37 -18.21 -6.10 -3.75
N GLY A 38 -17.69 -6.33 -2.53
CA GLY A 38 -18.47 -6.86 -1.41
C GLY A 38 -19.61 -5.95 -0.99
N GLU A 39 -19.37 -4.64 -0.87
CA GLU A 39 -20.42 -3.66 -0.57
C GLU A 39 -21.51 -3.60 -1.64
N LYS A 40 -21.12 -3.67 -2.92
CA LYS A 40 -22.08 -3.73 -4.02
C LYS A 40 -22.99 -4.95 -3.93
N LEU A 41 -22.43 -6.14 -3.72
CA LEU A 41 -23.23 -7.37 -3.57
C LEU A 41 -24.15 -7.34 -2.35
N LEU A 42 -23.67 -6.78 -1.24
CA LEU A 42 -24.50 -6.60 -0.04
C LEU A 42 -25.67 -5.66 -0.32
N PHE A 43 -25.41 -4.52 -0.95
CA PHE A 43 -26.45 -3.56 -1.31
C PHE A 43 -27.50 -4.18 -2.24
N GLU A 44 -27.06 -4.88 -3.29
CA GLU A 44 -27.95 -5.56 -4.23
C GLU A 44 -28.78 -6.65 -3.54
N GLY A 45 -28.15 -7.52 -2.76
CA GLY A 45 -28.84 -8.59 -2.05
C GLY A 45 -29.84 -8.07 -1.01
N VAL A 46 -29.48 -7.05 -0.22
CA VAL A 46 -30.40 -6.41 0.74
C VAL A 46 -31.56 -5.74 0.01
N SER A 47 -31.32 -5.09 -1.13
CA SER A 47 -32.38 -4.47 -1.93
C SER A 47 -33.37 -5.51 -2.45
N ILE A 48 -32.89 -6.66 -2.92
CA ILE A 48 -33.77 -7.77 -3.34
C ILE A 48 -34.57 -8.30 -2.13
N MET A 49 -33.97 -8.37 -0.93
CA MET A 49 -34.68 -8.83 0.26
C MET A 49 -35.78 -7.88 0.69
N GLN A 50 -35.55 -6.57 0.58
CA GLN A 50 -36.60 -5.56 0.80
C GLN A 50 -37.75 -5.69 -0.20
N ILE A 51 -37.45 -5.99 -1.47
CA ILE A 51 -38.49 -6.26 -2.47
C ILE A 51 -39.31 -7.48 -2.05
N VAL A 52 -38.67 -8.59 -1.68
CA VAL A 52 -39.40 -9.79 -1.25
C VAL A 52 -40.21 -9.54 0.02
N ASP A 53 -39.66 -8.79 0.97
CA ASP A 53 -40.34 -8.47 2.23
C ASP A 53 -41.61 -7.63 2.00
N SER A 54 -41.69 -6.84 0.93
CA SER A 54 -42.91 -6.13 0.55
C SER A 54 -44.08 -7.04 0.14
N PHE A 55 -43.80 -8.31 -0.18
CA PHE A 55 -44.81 -9.34 -0.50
C PHE A 55 -45.18 -10.22 0.70
N ARG A 56 -44.52 -10.03 1.85
CA ARG A 56 -44.84 -10.80 3.04
C ARG A 56 -46.06 -10.21 3.75
N ASP A 57 -46.88 -11.08 4.30
CA ASP A 57 -48.02 -10.68 5.14
C ASP A 57 -47.57 -10.19 6.52
N SER A 58 -48.53 -9.83 7.37
CA SER A 58 -48.28 -9.42 8.76
C SER A 58 -47.63 -10.50 9.63
N ALA A 59 -47.65 -11.77 9.19
CA ALA A 59 -46.96 -12.89 9.83
C ALA A 59 -45.56 -13.13 9.25
N GLY A 60 -45.11 -12.32 8.28
CA GLY A 60 -43.81 -12.43 7.63
C GLY A 60 -43.72 -13.58 6.62
N GLN A 61 -44.85 -14.11 6.16
CA GLN A 61 -44.95 -15.25 5.25
C GLN A 61 -45.37 -14.82 3.85
N LEU A 62 -44.93 -15.60 2.86
CA LEU A 62 -45.42 -15.49 1.48
C LEU A 62 -46.66 -16.40 1.33
N ASP A 63 -47.84 -15.80 1.18
CA ASP A 63 -49.10 -16.54 1.09
C ASP A 63 -49.46 -16.94 -0.34
N ALA A 64 -49.70 -18.24 -0.55
CA ALA A 64 -50.02 -18.82 -1.85
C ALA A 64 -51.44 -18.51 -2.30
N ALA A 65 -52.37 -18.30 -1.36
CA ALA A 65 -53.75 -17.95 -1.68
C ALA A 65 -53.84 -16.53 -2.25
N THR A 66 -53.00 -15.62 -1.76
CA THR A 66 -52.97 -14.22 -2.21
C THR A 66 -52.07 -14.01 -3.43
N LEU A 67 -50.87 -14.60 -3.46
CA LEU A 67 -49.85 -14.32 -4.51
C LEU A 67 -49.89 -15.32 -5.68
N GLY A 68 -50.47 -16.50 -5.46
CA GLY A 68 -50.39 -17.63 -6.38
C GLY A 68 -49.04 -18.35 -6.37
N ILE A 69 -49.07 -19.64 -6.73
CA ILE A 69 -47.91 -20.55 -6.63
C ILE A 69 -46.72 -20.08 -7.47
N LYS A 70 -46.95 -19.61 -8.71
CA LYS A 70 -45.87 -19.13 -9.59
C LYS A 70 -45.08 -18.00 -8.96
N LYS A 71 -45.77 -17.02 -8.36
CA LYS A 71 -45.11 -15.87 -7.75
C LYS A 71 -44.29 -16.23 -6.52
N ILE A 72 -44.78 -17.20 -5.73
CA ILE A 72 -44.02 -17.73 -4.59
C ILE A 72 -42.73 -18.39 -5.04
N VAL A 73 -42.76 -19.18 -6.11
CA VAL A 73 -41.54 -19.83 -6.62
C VAL A 73 -40.52 -18.78 -7.05
N GLU A 74 -40.94 -17.75 -7.80
CA GLU A 74 -40.07 -16.63 -8.18
C GLU A 74 -39.49 -15.90 -6.97
N LEU A 75 -40.31 -15.56 -5.97
CA LEU A 75 -39.87 -14.84 -4.77
C LEU A 75 -38.87 -15.67 -3.96
N ARG A 76 -39.10 -17.00 -3.84
CA ARG A 76 -38.17 -17.91 -3.17
C ARG A 76 -36.84 -18.04 -3.91
N GLU A 77 -36.87 -18.03 -5.24
CA GLU A 77 -35.65 -18.03 -6.04
C GLU A 77 -34.86 -16.74 -5.84
N MET A 78 -35.53 -15.59 -5.88
CA MET A 78 -34.91 -14.29 -5.58
C MET A 78 -34.34 -14.24 -4.15
N MET A 79 -35.04 -14.82 -3.17
CA MET A 79 -34.52 -15.02 -1.80
C MET A 79 -33.22 -15.80 -1.77
N SER A 80 -33.18 -16.94 -2.43
CA SER A 80 -31.99 -17.78 -2.48
C SER A 80 -30.80 -17.05 -3.12
N GLN A 81 -31.03 -16.39 -4.26
CA GLN A 81 -30.01 -15.64 -4.98
C GLN A 81 -29.48 -14.46 -4.16
N ALA A 82 -30.36 -13.68 -3.54
CA ALA A 82 -29.96 -12.54 -2.71
C ALA A 82 -29.20 -12.99 -1.45
N GLN A 83 -29.62 -14.08 -0.80
CA GLN A 83 -28.91 -14.61 0.36
C GLN A 83 -27.49 -15.07 -0.01
N GLN A 84 -27.34 -15.68 -1.19
CA GLN A 84 -26.03 -16.03 -1.72
C GLN A 84 -25.18 -14.78 -1.99
N GLN A 85 -25.75 -13.74 -2.60
CA GLN A 85 -25.06 -12.46 -2.83
C GLN A 85 -24.62 -11.80 -1.52
N ILE A 86 -25.48 -11.76 -0.50
CA ILE A 86 -25.16 -11.25 0.83
C ILE A 86 -23.98 -12.02 1.42
N THR A 87 -24.09 -13.35 1.45
CA THR A 87 -23.04 -14.21 2.02
C THR A 87 -21.69 -14.04 1.28
N GLN A 88 -21.72 -13.95 -0.05
CA GLN A 88 -20.53 -13.71 -0.85
C GLN A 88 -19.98 -12.29 -0.64
N GLY A 89 -20.87 -11.30 -0.53
CA GLY A 89 -20.51 -9.91 -0.26
C GLY A 89 -19.81 -9.73 1.08
N GLU A 90 -20.32 -10.36 2.15
CA GLU A 90 -19.67 -10.36 3.48
C GLU A 90 -18.27 -10.98 3.42
N ARG A 91 -18.11 -12.11 2.72
CA ARG A 91 -16.80 -12.75 2.53
C ARG A 91 -15.81 -11.84 1.83
N LEU A 92 -16.20 -11.25 0.70
CA LEU A 92 -15.35 -10.31 -0.05
C LEU A 92 -14.98 -9.08 0.78
N LYS A 93 -15.92 -8.57 1.58
CA LYS A 93 -15.66 -7.43 2.48
C LYS A 93 -14.61 -7.78 3.53
N ASN A 94 -14.73 -8.96 4.15
CA ASN A 94 -13.78 -9.44 5.15
C ASN A 94 -12.39 -9.70 4.54
N GLU A 95 -12.33 -10.31 3.36
CA GLU A 95 -11.07 -10.51 2.62
C GLU A 95 -10.44 -9.18 2.20
N GLY A 96 -11.24 -8.24 1.70
CA GLY A 96 -10.77 -6.91 1.31
C GLY A 96 -10.23 -6.13 2.51
N GLN A 97 -10.91 -6.21 3.66
CA GLN A 97 -10.44 -5.60 4.90
C GLN A 97 -9.15 -6.23 5.42
N HIS A 98 -9.01 -7.56 5.28
CA HIS A 98 -7.76 -8.24 5.60
C HIS A 98 -6.61 -7.76 4.73
N ASP A 99 -6.80 -7.67 3.41
CA ASP A 99 -5.79 -7.17 2.46
C ASP A 99 -5.43 -5.71 2.78
N ILE A 100 -6.41 -4.85 3.07
CA ILE A 100 -6.15 -3.46 3.48
C ILE A 100 -5.28 -3.42 4.75
N MET A 101 -5.59 -4.22 5.77
CA MET A 101 -4.80 -4.28 7.00
C MET A 101 -3.38 -4.79 6.76
N LEU A 102 -3.19 -5.77 5.87
CA LEU A 102 -1.88 -6.25 5.47
C LEU A 102 -1.08 -5.15 4.76
N SER A 103 -1.69 -4.42 3.83
CA SER A 103 -1.03 -3.32 3.11
C SER A 103 -0.55 -2.23 4.05
N GLN A 104 -1.31 -1.89 5.10
CA GLN A 104 -0.95 -0.88 6.09
C GLN A 104 0.28 -1.26 6.92
N ARG A 105 0.59 -2.55 7.05
CA ARG A 105 1.81 -3.06 7.72
C ARG A 105 3.04 -3.00 6.81
N ILE A 106 2.83 -2.99 5.49
CA ILE A 106 3.89 -3.02 4.48
C ILE A 106 4.24 -1.60 4.04
N LEU A 107 3.22 -0.77 3.82
CA LEU A 107 3.38 0.59 3.34
C LEU A 107 4.04 1.48 4.39
N PRO A 108 4.96 2.38 3.98
CA PRO A 108 5.55 3.32 4.91
C PRO A 108 4.47 4.28 5.43
N HIS A 109 4.43 4.51 6.75
CA HIS A 109 3.51 5.47 7.38
C HIS A 109 3.69 6.91 6.88
N LEU A 110 4.85 7.21 6.28
CA LEU A 110 5.16 8.48 5.64
C LEU A 110 5.63 8.23 4.20
N PRO A 111 4.89 8.68 3.18
CA PRO A 111 5.33 8.55 1.80
C PRO A 111 6.61 9.36 1.60
N ALA A 112 7.60 8.76 0.93
CA ALA A 112 8.86 9.43 0.65
C ALA A 112 8.62 10.59 -0.33
N THR A 113 8.79 11.83 0.14
CA THR A 113 8.66 13.00 -0.74
C THR A 113 9.84 13.09 -1.72
N LYS A 114 9.65 13.75 -2.87
CA LYS A 114 10.73 14.03 -3.83
C LYS A 114 11.94 14.72 -3.16
N ARG A 115 11.69 15.58 -2.17
CA ARG A 115 12.71 16.26 -1.37
C ARG A 115 13.52 15.28 -0.51
N MET A 116 12.86 14.33 0.15
CA MET A 116 13.53 13.27 0.91
C MET A 116 14.39 12.39 0.02
N ILE A 117 13.86 11.95 -1.12
CA ILE A 117 14.61 11.14 -2.09
C ILE A 117 15.84 11.90 -2.60
N SER A 118 15.69 13.20 -2.92
CA SER A 118 16.82 14.05 -3.32
C SER A 118 17.88 14.19 -2.22
N ALA A 119 17.47 14.37 -0.96
CA ALA A 119 18.38 14.43 0.18
C ALA A 119 19.15 13.12 0.37
N ILE A 120 18.47 11.97 0.27
CA ILE A 120 19.10 10.64 0.33
C ILE A 120 20.15 10.49 -0.76
N ARG A 121 19.85 10.87 -2.01
CA ARG A 121 20.83 10.84 -3.12
C ARG A 121 22.03 11.76 -2.90
N LYS A 122 21.83 12.94 -2.29
CA LYS A 122 22.94 13.84 -1.94
C LYS A 122 23.84 13.22 -0.86
N MET A 123 23.25 12.62 0.17
CA MET A 123 24.00 11.89 1.20
C MET A 123 24.81 10.74 0.59
N TYR A 124 24.24 9.99 -0.35
CA TYR A 124 24.95 8.94 -1.08
C TYR A 124 26.23 9.46 -1.77
N LYS A 125 26.14 10.59 -2.48
CA LYS A 125 27.31 11.18 -3.14
C LYS A 125 28.41 11.52 -2.13
N ILE A 126 28.03 12.08 -0.98
CA ILE A 126 28.98 12.42 0.09
C ILE A 126 29.68 11.17 0.62
N VAL A 127 28.94 10.10 0.93
CA VAL A 127 29.50 8.84 1.44
C VAL A 127 30.41 8.20 0.41
N GLN A 128 30.00 8.16 -0.87
CA GLN A 128 30.82 7.63 -1.96
C GLN A 128 32.15 8.40 -2.08
N THR A 129 32.10 9.73 -2.09
CA THR A 129 33.30 10.57 -2.15
C THR A 129 34.20 10.35 -0.93
N LYS A 130 33.63 10.17 0.27
CA LYS A 130 34.40 9.86 1.48
C LYS A 130 35.09 8.50 1.37
N ASP A 131 34.40 7.46 0.92
CA ASP A 131 34.99 6.12 0.73
C ASP A 131 36.09 6.12 -0.33
N GLU A 132 35.92 6.89 -1.40
CA GLU A 132 36.94 7.10 -2.43
C GLU A 132 38.18 7.79 -1.85
N ILE A 133 38.00 8.83 -1.02
CA ILE A 133 39.10 9.53 -0.31
C ILE A 133 39.81 8.59 0.67
N ASP A 134 39.08 7.75 1.39
CA ASP A 134 39.65 6.82 2.36
C ASP A 134 40.49 5.72 1.70
N GLN A 135 40.21 5.40 0.43
CA GLN A 135 40.98 4.43 -0.37
C GLN A 135 42.22 5.04 -1.04
N MET A 136 42.42 6.36 -0.98
CA MET A 136 43.59 7.03 -1.54
C MET A 136 44.85 6.77 -0.69
N THR A 137 46.03 6.95 -1.30
CA THR A 137 47.29 6.92 -0.56
C THR A 137 47.30 8.00 0.53
N PRO A 138 47.91 7.75 1.71
CA PRO A 138 47.90 8.70 2.83
C PRO A 138 48.40 10.10 2.47
N GLU A 139 49.38 10.19 1.58
CA GLU A 139 49.94 11.46 1.07
C GLU A 139 48.90 12.25 0.28
N VAL A 140 48.25 11.64 -0.72
CA VAL A 140 47.22 12.29 -1.55
C VAL A 140 46.00 12.67 -0.72
N ARG A 141 45.58 11.78 0.18
CA ARG A 141 44.51 12.04 1.15
C ARG A 141 44.83 13.23 2.04
N SER A 142 46.05 13.33 2.55
CA SER A 142 46.46 14.45 3.40
C SER A 142 46.41 15.78 2.66
N ILE A 143 46.85 15.84 1.40
CA ILE A 143 46.81 17.06 0.57
C ILE A 143 45.37 17.52 0.32
N LEU A 144 44.48 16.60 -0.03
CA LEU A 144 43.05 16.88 -0.26
C LEU A 144 42.35 17.39 1.01
N LEU A 145 42.69 16.83 2.17
CA LEU A 145 42.08 17.21 3.45
C LEU A 145 42.71 18.48 4.07
N LEU A 146 44.02 18.71 3.87
CA LEU A 146 44.75 19.88 4.40
C LEU A 146 44.40 21.18 3.70
N LYS A 147 44.12 21.16 2.38
CA LYS A 147 43.77 22.37 1.61
C LYS A 147 42.50 23.08 2.11
N LYS A 148 41.67 22.40 2.92
CA LYS A 148 40.48 22.97 3.55
C LYS A 148 40.77 23.74 4.85
N ASN A 149 41.89 23.46 5.53
CA ASN A 149 42.26 24.17 6.76
C ASN A 149 43.03 25.47 6.49
N SER A 150 43.63 25.61 5.30
CA SER A 150 44.39 26.81 4.91
C SER A 150 43.53 28.03 4.55
N SER A 151 42.22 27.86 4.27
CA SER A 151 41.34 29.01 3.97
C SER A 151 40.79 29.72 5.22
N ALA A 152 41.00 29.17 6.43
CA ALA A 152 40.65 29.85 7.67
C ALA A 152 41.80 30.75 8.17
N SER A 153 43.03 30.51 7.73
CA SER A 153 44.22 31.26 8.13
C SER A 153 44.53 32.47 7.25
N ASP A 154 43.97 32.57 6.05
CA ASP A 154 44.24 33.70 5.13
C ASP A 154 43.40 34.96 5.45
N SER A 155 42.42 34.87 6.36
CA SER A 155 41.63 36.04 6.80
C SER A 155 42.26 36.80 7.98
N LEU A 156 43.32 36.28 8.61
CA LEU A 156 43.99 36.91 9.76
C LEU A 156 45.27 37.67 9.39
N LEU A 157 45.66 37.66 8.13
CA LEU A 157 46.83 38.39 7.60
C LEU A 157 46.46 39.64 6.79
N ALA A 158 45.17 40.01 6.77
CA ALA A 158 44.66 41.22 6.11
C ALA A 158 44.07 42.24 7.11
N MET A 159 44.72 42.43 8.26
CA MET A 159 44.51 43.59 9.15
C MET A 159 45.80 44.40 9.26
#